data_AF-J0L1K4-F1
#
_entry.id   AF-J0L1K4-F1
#
_cell.length_a   1.000
_cell.length_b   1.000
_cell.length_c   1.000
_cell.angle_alpha   90.00
_cell.angle_beta   90.00
_cell.angle_gamma   90.00
#
_symmetry.space_group_name_H-M   'P 1'
#
loop_
_entity.id
_entity.type
_entity.pdbx_description
1 polymer ?
#
loop_
_entity_poly.entity_id
_entity_poly.type
_entity_poly.pdbx_seq_one_letter_code
_entity_poly.pdbx_strand_id
1 'polypeptide(L)'
;MKASELIQAREQLDFTQAELANRLGLPLVEIQQLESGNREISTIHVLAFDMIRLQAARERKNVATLPPDLQSLVNHLGRQLYPS
;
A
#
# COMPACT_ATOMS: atom_id res chain seq x y z
N MET A 1 -3.53 -2.34 10.51
CA MET A 1 -4.19 -2.83 9.28
C MET A 1 -4.73 -4.22 9.56
N LYS A 2 -6.00 -4.49 9.21
CA LYS A 2 -6.65 -5.80 9.28
C LYS A 2 -6.56 -6.52 7.93
N ALA A 3 -6.77 -7.83 7.93
CA ALA A 3 -6.77 -8.65 6.71
C ALA A 3 -7.75 -8.12 5.64
N SER A 4 -8.95 -7.72 6.05
CA SER A 4 -9.95 -7.12 5.14
C SER A 4 -9.49 -5.80 4.52
N GLU A 5 -8.72 -5.00 5.26
CA GLU A 5 -8.18 -3.73 4.78
C GLU A 5 -7.05 -3.98 3.77
N LEU A 6 -6.24 -5.03 3.97
CA LEU A 6 -5.21 -5.45 3.01
C LEU A 6 -5.85 -5.94 1.69
N ILE A 7 -6.90 -6.76 1.77
CA ILE A 7 -7.64 -7.24 0.59
C ILE A 7 -8.21 -6.06 -0.20
N GLN A 8 -8.95 -5.17 0.47
CA GLN A 8 -9.53 -3.99 -0.19
C GLN A 8 -8.44 -3.12 -0.84
N ALA A 9 -7.33 -2.92 -0.15
CA ALA A 9 -6.24 -2.12 -0.66
C ALA A 9 -5.57 -2.74 -1.90
N ARG A 10 -5.44 -4.08 -1.93
CA ARG A 10 -4.92 -4.81 -3.09
C ARG A 10 -5.87 -4.68 -4.28
N GLU A 11 -7.16 -4.85 -4.05
CA GLU A 11 -8.19 -4.77 -5.08
C GLU A 11 -8.32 -3.36 -5.68
N GLN A 12 -8.19 -2.31 -4.87
CA GLN A 12 -8.17 -0.91 -5.34
C GLN A 12 -6.98 -0.59 -6.27
N LEU A 13 -5.91 -1.38 -6.17
CA LEU A 13 -4.75 -1.29 -7.03
C LEU A 13 -4.83 -2.23 -8.25
N ASP A 14 -5.94 -2.97 -8.39
CA ASP A 14 -6.19 -3.95 -9.44
C ASP A 14 -5.15 -5.10 -9.44
N PHE A 15 -4.62 -5.45 -8.27
CA PHE A 15 -3.63 -6.53 -8.13
C PHE A 15 -4.27 -7.86 -7.71
N THR A 16 -3.78 -8.94 -8.30
CA THR A 16 -3.92 -10.30 -7.77
C THR A 16 -3.02 -10.51 -6.55
N GLN A 17 -3.28 -11.55 -5.76
CA GLN A 17 -2.40 -11.92 -4.64
C GLN A 17 -0.96 -12.20 -5.10
N ALA A 18 -0.78 -12.79 -6.29
CA ALA A 18 0.52 -13.08 -6.86
C ALA A 18 1.28 -11.81 -7.28
N GLU A 19 0.59 -10.84 -7.88
CA GLU A 19 1.20 -9.55 -8.23
C GLU A 19 1.59 -8.76 -6.98
N LEU A 20 0.74 -8.78 -5.95
CA LEU A 20 1.07 -8.16 -4.66
C LEU A 20 2.31 -8.82 -4.04
N ALA A 21 2.36 -10.16 -4.02
CA ALA A 21 3.50 -10.92 -3.51
C ALA A 21 4.80 -10.53 -4.25
N ASN A 22 4.76 -10.51 -5.58
CA ASN A 22 5.89 -10.10 -6.42
C ASN A 22 6.35 -8.67 -6.14
N ARG A 23 5.41 -7.71 -5.99
CA ARG A 23 5.76 -6.32 -5.68
C ARG A 23 6.33 -6.14 -4.28
N LEU A 24 5.88 -6.93 -3.31
CA LEU A 24 6.41 -6.91 -1.94
C LEU A 24 7.69 -7.74 -1.77
N GLY A 25 8.08 -8.53 -2.78
CA GLY A 25 9.19 -9.49 -2.64
C GLY A 25 8.91 -10.58 -1.61
N LEU A 26 7.63 -10.92 -1.40
CA LEU A 26 7.18 -11.92 -0.43
C LEU A 26 6.73 -13.20 -1.13
N PRO A 27 6.84 -14.37 -0.48
CA PRO A 27 6.21 -15.59 -0.97
C PRO A 27 4.69 -15.43 -1.08
N LEU A 28 4.06 -16.00 -2.12
CA LEU A 28 2.59 -15.96 -2.28
C LEU A 28 1.85 -16.50 -1.05
N VAL A 29 2.36 -17.56 -0.43
CA VAL A 29 1.78 -18.16 0.78
C VAL A 29 1.72 -17.17 1.95
N GLU A 30 2.68 -16.24 2.03
CA GLU A 30 2.69 -15.21 3.07
C GLU A 30 1.56 -14.21 2.86
N ILE A 31 1.35 -13.74 1.61
CA ILE A 31 0.20 -12.90 1.28
C ILE A 31 -1.13 -13.60 1.59
N GLN A 32 -1.25 -14.89 1.26
CA GLN A 32 -2.45 -15.67 1.57
C GLN A 32 -2.69 -15.78 3.08
N GLN A 33 -1.65 -15.96 3.89
CA GLN A 33 -1.76 -16.01 5.35
C GLN A 33 -2.17 -14.66 5.94
N LEU A 34 -1.61 -13.56 5.42
CA LEU A 34 -1.97 -12.19 5.85
C LEU A 34 -3.42 -11.86 5.48
N GLU A 35 -3.84 -12.15 4.25
CA GLU A 35 -5.21 -11.88 3.78
C GLU A 35 -6.27 -12.80 4.40
N SER A 36 -5.89 -14.01 4.82
CA SER A 36 -6.80 -14.91 5.57
C SER A 36 -6.86 -14.59 7.06
N GLY A 37 -6.02 -13.69 7.57
CA GLY A 37 -5.91 -13.40 9.01
C GLY A 37 -5.23 -14.50 9.82
N ASN A 38 -4.65 -15.52 9.17
CA ASN A 38 -3.87 -16.58 9.80
C ASN A 38 -2.49 -16.11 10.26
N ARG A 39 -2.05 -14.92 9.83
CA ARG A 39 -0.83 -14.26 10.26
C ARG A 39 -1.09 -12.78 10.52
N GLU A 40 -0.45 -12.25 11.55
CA GLU A 40 -0.55 -10.83 11.89
C GLU A 40 0.14 -9.93 10.86
N ILE A 41 -0.53 -8.84 10.51
CA ILE A 41 0.02 -7.78 9.67
C ILE A 41 0.84 -6.83 10.56
N SER A 42 2.15 -7.05 10.63
CA SER A 42 3.06 -6.15 11.32
C SER A 42 3.33 -4.85 10.57
N THR A 43 3.92 -3.87 11.26
CA THR A 43 4.22 -2.53 10.73
C THR A 43 5.03 -2.54 9.43
N ILE A 44 5.96 -3.49 9.26
CA ILE A 44 6.77 -3.58 8.04
C ILE A 44 5.91 -3.88 6.80
N HIS A 45 4.87 -4.70 6.93
CA HIS A 45 3.93 -4.98 5.84
C HIS A 45 3.13 -3.73 5.47
N VAL A 46 2.68 -2.97 6.48
CA VAL A 46 1.95 -1.72 6.28
C VAL A 46 2.81 -0.72 5.51
N LEU A 47 4.06 -0.53 5.94
CA LEU A 47 5.00 0.38 5.27
C LEU A 47 5.30 -0.06 3.84
N ALA A 48 5.54 -1.36 3.62
CA ALA A 48 5.80 -1.88 2.28
C ALA A 48 4.57 -1.70 1.35
N PHE A 49 3.36 -1.87 1.89
CA PHE A 49 2.13 -1.64 1.13
C PHE A 49 1.92 -0.14 0.81
N ASP A 50 2.22 0.75 1.76
CA ASP A 50 2.15 2.20 1.52
C ASP A 50 3.17 2.64 0.45
N MET A 51 4.36 2.04 0.40
CA MET A 51 5.31 2.27 -0.70
C MET A 51 4.71 1.88 -2.07
N ILE A 52 4.01 0.77 -2.16
CA ILE A 52 3.34 0.35 -3.40
C ILE A 52 2.23 1.34 -3.78
N ARG A 53 1.42 1.80 -2.82
CA ARG A 53 0.38 2.83 -3.06
C ARG A 53 1.00 4.12 -3.60
N LEU A 54 2.10 4.57 -3.03
CA LEU A 54 2.83 5.75 -3.50
C LEU A 54 3.35 5.57 -4.93
N GLN A 55 3.90 4.40 -5.25
CA GLN A 55 4.34 4.08 -6.61
C GLN A 55 3.18 4.12 -7.61
N ALA A 56 2.05 3.48 -7.28
CA ALA A 56 0.86 3.48 -8.11
C ALA A 56 0.29 4.90 -8.32
N ALA A 57 0.21 5.70 -7.25
CA ALA A 57 -0.24 7.10 -7.34
C ALA A 57 0.70 7.94 -8.22
N ARG A 58 2.02 7.72 -8.13
CA ARG A 58 3.02 8.35 -9.00
C ARG A 58 2.83 7.95 -10.47
N GLU A 59 2.66 6.67 -10.75
CA GLU A 59 2.42 6.14 -12.11
C GLU A 59 1.14 6.73 -12.72
N ARG A 60 0.07 6.81 -11.92
CA ARG A 60 -1.23 7.39 -12.30
C ARG A 60 -1.23 8.92 -12.31
N LYS A 61 -0.15 9.58 -11.86
CA LYS A 61 -0.04 11.03 -11.65
C LYS A 61 -1.21 11.60 -10.83
N ASN A 62 -1.73 10.83 -9.88
CA ASN A 62 -2.91 11.18 -9.11
C ASN A 62 -2.73 10.80 -7.64
N VAL A 63 -2.43 11.79 -6.80
CA VAL A 63 -2.28 11.61 -5.35
C VAL A 63 -3.61 11.41 -4.62
N ALA A 64 -4.75 11.69 -5.26
CA ALA A 64 -6.08 11.50 -4.66
C ALA A 64 -6.48 10.02 -4.56
N THR A 65 -5.71 9.11 -5.17
CA THR A 65 -5.92 7.66 -5.03
C THR A 65 -5.30 7.10 -3.75
N LEU A 66 -4.56 7.91 -2.98
CA LEU A 66 -3.95 7.50 -1.72
C LEU A 66 -4.98 7.52 -0.58
N PRO A 67 -4.80 6.69 0.46
CA PRO A 67 -5.53 6.83 1.71
C PRO A 67 -5.36 8.24 2.31
N PRO A 68 -6.38 8.78 3.02
CA PRO A 68 -6.36 10.17 3.51
C PRO A 68 -5.13 10.54 4.33
N ASP A 69 -4.67 9.65 5.21
CA ASP A 69 -3.50 9.89 6.06
C ASP A 69 -2.22 10.00 5.22
N LEU A 70 -2.06 9.08 4.25
CA LEU A 70 -0.90 9.06 3.37
C LEU A 70 -0.91 10.24 2.38
N GLN A 71 -2.09 10.61 1.87
CA GLN A 71 -2.26 11.80 1.05
C GLN A 71 -1.89 13.08 1.82
N SER A 72 -2.33 13.19 3.07
CA SER A 72 -2.02 14.32 3.95
C SER A 72 -0.51 14.44 4.20
N LEU A 73 0.16 13.30 4.46
CA LEU A 73 1.61 13.23 4.61
C LEU A 73 2.34 13.67 3.33
N VAL A 74 1.97 13.14 2.17
CA VAL A 74 2.57 13.51 0.88
C VAL A 74 2.41 15.00 0.61
N ASN A 75 1.23 15.57 0.84
CA ASN A 75 0.98 17.00 0.68
C ASN A 75 1.80 17.86 1.63
N HIS A 76 1.93 17.43 2.90
CA HIS A 76 2.75 18.13 3.89
C HIS A 76 4.24 18.15 3.47
N LEU A 77 4.78 16.99 3.09
CA LEU A 77 6.17 16.87 2.61
C LEU A 77 6.40 17.70 1.34
N GLY A 78 5.44 17.71 0.42
CA GLY A 78 5.52 18.52 -0.80
C GLY A 78 5.70 20.02 -0.49
N ARG A 79 4.95 20.55 0.49
CA ARG A 79 5.07 21.95 0.92
C ARG A 79 6.40 22.26 1.60
N GLN A 80 6.97 21.29 2.33
CA GLN A 80 8.27 21.47 2.99
C GLN A 80 9.44 21.43 2.00
N LEU A 81 9.38 20.54 1.01
CA LEU A 81 10.46 20.35 0.04
C LEU A 81 10.44 21.39 -1.09
N TYR A 82 9.27 21.89 -1.44
CA TYR A 82 9.07 22.90 -2.48
C TYR A 82 8.29 24.09 -1.92
N PRO A 83 8.88 24.89 -1.03
CA PRO A 83 8.27 26.11 -0.56
C PRO A 83 8.14 27.09 -1.73
N SER A 84 6.94 27.68 -1.87
CA SER A 84 6.63 28.73 -2.83
C SER A 84 7.43 30.01 -2.57
#